data_AF-A0A1Y1QCL9-F1
#
_entry.id   AF-A0A1Y1QCL9-F1
#
_cell.length_a   1.000
_cell.length_b   1.000
_cell.length_c   1.000
_cell.angle_alpha   90.00
_cell.angle_beta   90.00
_cell.angle_gamma   90.00
#
_symmetry.space_group_name_H-M   'P 1'
#
loop_
_entity.id
_entity.type
_entity.pdbx_description
1 polymer ?
#
loop_
_entity_poly.entity_id
_entity_poly.type
_entity_poly.pdbx_seq_one_letter_code
_entity_poly.pdbx_strand_id
1 'polypeptide(L)' 'MKMVRLGDICRVVSGSTPQRIKPEYWNGNIPWVTPKELSKLATPYLDDSLEKITELGYKSCSTEMLPARSLLLSSRAPK' A
#
# COMPACT_ATOMS: atom_id res chain seq x y z
N MET A 1 -1.17 -24.99 -18.99
CA MET A 1 -0.95 -24.08 -17.85
C MET A 1 -0.79 -24.91 -16.58
N LYS A 2 0.14 -24.55 -15.70
CA LYS A 2 0.36 -25.26 -14.42
C LYS A 2 -0.27 -24.46 -13.29
N MET A 3 -1.10 -25.12 -12.47
CA MET A 3 -1.65 -24.53 -11.25
C MET A 3 -0.61 -24.58 -10.14
N VAL A 4 -0.40 -23.45 -9.46
CA VAL A 4 0.54 -23.31 -8.34
C VAL A 4 -0.09 -22.46 -7.23
N ARG A 5 0.40 -22.55 -5.99
CA ARG A 5 -0.04 -21.65 -4.92
C ARG A 5 0.71 -20.33 -5.05
N LEU A 6 0.05 -19.21 -4.73
CA LEU A 6 0.69 -17.89 -4.78
C LEU A 6 1.95 -17.82 -3.92
N GLY A 7 1.91 -18.38 -2.71
CA GLY A 7 3.06 -18.42 -1.79
C GLY A 7 4.29 -19.17 -2.35
N ASP A 8 4.13 -19.99 -3.39
CA ASP A 8 5.25 -20.70 -4.02
C ASP A 8 6.00 -19.82 -5.03
N ILE A 9 5.39 -18.72 -5.50
CA ILE A 9 5.92 -17.87 -6.59
C ILE A 9 5.99 -16.39 -6.23
N CYS A 10 5.34 -15.95 -5.15
CA CYS A 10 5.40 -14.59 -4.67
C CYS A 10 5.31 -14.50 -3.15
N ARG A 11 5.85 -13.41 -2.59
CA ARG A 11 5.69 -13.07 -1.19
C ARG A 11 4.44 -12.21 -1.03
N VAL A 12 3.44 -12.74 -0.33
CA VAL A 12 2.21 -12.00 -0.03
C VAL A 12 2.38 -11.29 1.31
N VAL A 13 2.24 -9.97 1.31
CA VAL A 13 2.28 -9.14 2.52
C VAL A 13 1.02 -8.29 2.64
N SER A 14 0.72 -7.88 3.87
CA SER A 14 -0.37 -6.95 4.16
C SER A 14 0.18 -5.59 4.58
N GLY A 15 -0.53 -4.52 4.22
CA GLY A 15 -0.25 -3.19 4.73
C GLY A 15 -0.94 -2.93 6.08
N SER A 16 -0.63 -1.78 6.68
CA SER A 16 -1.36 -1.25 7.83
C SER A 16 -1.52 0.27 7.74
N THR A 17 -2.34 0.81 8.63
CA THR A 17 -2.71 2.22 8.64
C THR A 17 -2.14 2.87 9.90
N PRO A 18 -1.28 3.89 9.80
CA PRO A 18 -0.91 4.73 10.95
C PRO A 18 -2.16 5.34 11.58
N GLN A 19 -2.10 5.70 12.86
CA GLN A 19 -3.24 6.32 13.53
C GLN A 19 -3.62 7.64 12.83
N ARG A 20 -4.82 7.70 12.23
CA ARG A 20 -5.31 8.90 11.52
C ARG A 20 -5.47 10.12 12.41
N ILE A 21 -5.64 9.92 13.72
CA ILE A 21 -5.80 11.01 14.69
C ILE A 21 -4.48 11.73 15.02
N LYS A 22 -3.32 11.16 14.64
CA LYS A 22 -1.99 11.72 14.93
C LYS A 22 -1.46 12.46 13.70
N PRO A 23 -1.60 13.79 13.61
CA PRO A 23 -1.24 14.54 12.41
C PRO A 23 0.24 14.41 12.05
N GLU A 24 1.11 14.18 13.04
CA GLU A 24 2.55 13.98 12.87
C GLU A 24 2.93 12.74 12.03
N TYR A 25 1.98 11.84 11.78
CA TYR A 25 2.18 10.66 10.93
C TYR A 25 1.92 10.92 9.44
N TRP A 26 1.36 12.07 9.08
CA TRP A 26 0.86 12.38 7.74
C TRP A 26 1.61 13.55 7.11
N ASN A 27 1.38 13.77 5.81
CA ASN A 27 2.02 14.84 5.02
C ASN A 27 3.55 14.73 4.98
N GLY A 28 4.07 13.50 5.00
CA GLY A 28 5.48 13.22 4.78
C GLY A 28 5.81 12.96 3.31
N ASN A 29 6.87 12.19 3.07
CA ASN A 29 7.35 11.87 1.73
C ASN A 29 7.22 10.38 1.36
N ILE A 30 6.76 9.52 2.28
CA ILE A 30 6.62 8.09 2.04
C ILE A 30 5.23 7.83 1.43
N PRO A 31 5.14 7.24 0.22
CA PRO A 31 3.86 6.94 -0.40
C PRO A 31 3.04 5.97 0.46
N TRP A 32 1.75 6.26 0.63
CA TRP A 32 0.81 5.40 1.34
C TRP A 32 -0.49 5.27 0.57
N VAL A 33 -0.76 4.05 0.09
CA VAL A 33 -1.76 3.78 -0.94
C VAL A 33 -3.03 3.18 -0.32
N THR A 34 -4.20 3.65 -0.77
CA THR A 34 -5.49 3.14 -0.30
C THR A 34 -6.26 2.35 -1.37
N PRO A 35 -7.15 1.41 -0.98
CA PRO A 35 -8.06 0.78 -1.93
C PRO A 35 -8.91 1.76 -2.76
N LYS A 36 -9.31 2.88 -2.15
CA LYS A 36 -10.09 3.93 -2.81
C LYS A 36 -9.30 4.60 -3.94
N GLU A 37 -8.02 4.86 -3.71
CA GLU A 37 -7.12 5.37 -4.73
C GLU A 37 -6.90 4.37 -5.86
N LEU A 38 -6.64 3.11 -5.52
CA LEU A 38 -6.47 2.03 -6.52
C LEU A 38 -7.68 1.91 -7.46
N SER A 39 -8.89 2.08 -6.93
CA SER A 39 -10.13 2.02 -7.72
C SER A 39 -10.32 3.16 -8.72
N LYS A 40 -9.55 4.24 -8.57
CA LYS A 40 -9.63 5.45 -9.41
C LYS A 40 -8.48 5.56 -10.40
N LEU A 41 -7.59 4.58 -10.46
CA LEU A 41 -6.48 4.60 -11.39
C LEU A 41 -7.00 4.50 -12.83
N ALA A 42 -6.54 5.42 -13.68
CA ALA A 42 -6.83 5.40 -15.11
C ALA A 42 -6.02 4.32 -15.84
N THR A 43 -4.92 3.85 -15.25
CA THR A 43 -4.04 2.82 -15.80
C THR A 43 -3.73 1.78 -14.72
N PRO A 44 -3.25 0.57 -15.07
CA PRO A 44 -2.86 -0.43 -14.07
C PRO A 44 -1.55 -0.10 -13.34
N TYR A 45 -0.95 1.08 -13.59
CA TYR A 45 0.30 1.53 -12.99
C TYR A 45 0.06 2.65 -11.98
N LEU A 46 0.84 2.62 -10.90
CA LEU A 46 0.85 3.61 -9.83
C LEU A 46 2.28 4.10 -9.64
N ASP A 47 2.53 5.36 -9.98
CA ASP A 47 3.85 5.99 -9.88
C ASP A 47 4.03 6.80 -8.59
N ASP A 48 2.95 7.34 -8.03
CA ASP A 48 2.92 8.07 -6.76
C ASP A 48 1.57 7.87 -6.05
N SER A 49 1.48 8.30 -4.79
CA SER A 49 0.24 8.21 -4.00
C SER A 49 -0.34 9.58 -3.61
N LEU A 50 -1.66 9.63 -3.47
CA LEU A 50 -2.42 10.80 -3.02
C LEU A 50 -2.12 11.18 -1.56
N GLU A 51 -2.03 10.19 -0.68
CA GLU A 51 -1.66 10.39 0.72
C GLU A 51 -0.21 9.95 0.94
N LYS A 52 0.53 10.68 1.77
CA LYS A 52 1.91 10.34 2.16
C LYS A 52 2.06 10.38 3.67
N ILE A 53 2.86 9.46 4.20
CA ILE A 53 3.15 9.35 5.62
C ILE A 53 4.57 9.82 5.92
N THR A 54 4.81 10.21 7.17
CA THR A 54 6.14 10.55 7.68
C THR A 54 6.90 9.28 8.05
N GLU A 55 8.20 9.41 8.29
CA GLU A 55 9.03 8.34 8.86
C GLU A 55 8.50 7.86 10.22
N LEU A 56 7.93 8.77 11.03
CA LEU A 56 7.26 8.42 12.27
C LEU A 56 5.99 7.59 12.01
N GLY A 57 5.19 7.99 11.03
CA GLY A 57 4.02 7.23 10.60
C GLY A 57 4.38 5.82 10.13
N TYR A 58 5.41 5.70 9.28
CA TYR A 58 5.92 4.42 8.80
C TYR A 58 6.37 3.50 9.95
N LYS A 59 7.18 4.03 10.88
CA LYS A 59 7.65 3.27 12.05
C LYS A 59 6.56 2.95 13.07
N SER A 60 5.44 3.68 13.07
CA SER A 60 4.35 3.50 14.03
C SER A 60 3.44 2.29 13.75
N CYS A 61 3.54 1.69 12.55
CA CYS A 61 2.65 0.63 12.12
C CYS A 61 3.41 -0.52 11.44
N SER A 62 2.81 -1.71 11.43
CA SER A 62 3.36 -2.89 10.77
C SER A 62 3.09 -2.83 9.27
N THR A 63 3.75 -1.89 8.59
CA THR A 63 3.75 -1.79 7.12
C THR A 63 5.16 -1.98 6.61
N GLU A 64 5.29 -2.34 5.34
CA GLU A 64 6.58 -2.58 4.72
C GLU A 64 6.69 -1.78 3.42
N MET A 65 7.86 -1.19 3.17
CA MET A 65 8.17 -0.60 1.88
C MET A 65 8.31 -1.70 0.82
N LEU A 66 7.49 -1.64 -0.21
CA LEU A 66 7.56 -2.57 -1.33
C LEU A 66 8.57 -2.08 -2.38
N PRO A 67 9.34 -2.99 -3.00
CA PRO A 67 10.17 -2.61 -4.14
C PRO A 67 9.29 -2.16 -5.31
N ALA A 68 9.83 -1.29 -6.16
CA ALA A 68 9.19 -0.90 -7.41
C ALA A 68 8.82 -2.15 -8.24
N ARG A 69 7.72 -2.05 -9.00
CA ARG A 69 7.14 -3.16 -9.80
C ARG A 69 6.51 -4.29 -8.96
N SER A 70 6.18 -4.04 -7.70
CA SER A 70 5.32 -4.91 -6.91
C SER A 70 3.86 -4.86 -7.37
N LEU A 71 3.11 -5.93 -7.12
CA LEU A 71 1.67 -5.99 -7.40
C LEU A 71 0.87 -5.59 -6.16
N LEU A 72 -0.01 -4.60 -6.30
CA LEU A 72 -0.99 -4.24 -5.28
C LEU A 72 -2.33 -4.91 -5.58
N LEU A 73 -2.91 -5.55 -4.58
CA LEU A 73 -4.22 -6.19 -4.67
C LEU A 73 -5.09 -5.70 -3.51
N SER A 74 -6.29 -5.19 -3.82
CA SER A 74 -7.30 -4.92 -2.79
C SER A 74 -8.17 -6.15 -2.57
N SER A 75 -8.15 -6.70 -1.36
CA SER A 75 -9.07 -7.78 -0.95
C SER A 75 -10.45 -7.26 -0.51
N ARG A 76 -10.65 -5.94 -0.45
CA ARG A 76 -11.88 -5.29 0.01
C ARG A 76 -12.42 -4.33 -1.04
N ALA A 77 -13.74 -4.21 -1.13
CA ALA A 77 -14.36 -3.19 -1.96
C ALA A 77 -14.01 -1.78 -1.44
N PRO A 78 -13.70 -0.82 -2.32
CA PRO A 78 -13.57 0.57 -1.93
C PRO A 78 -14.91 1.07 -1.37
N LYS A 79 -14.86 1.81 -0.26
CA LYS A 79 -16.00 2.58 0.24
C LYS A 79 -16.05 3.96 -0.41
#